data_AF-A0A429MKH6-F1
#
_entry.id   AF-A0A429MKH6-F1
#
_cell.length_a   1.000
_cell.length_b   1.000
_cell.length_c   1.000
_cell.angle_alpha   90.00
_cell.angle_beta   90.00
_cell.angle_gamma   90.00
#
_symmetry.space_group_name_H-M   'P 1'
#
loop_
_entity.id
_entity.type
_entity.pdbx_description
1 polymer ?
#
loop_
_entity_poly.entity_id
_entity_poly.type
_entity_poly.pdbx_seq_one_letter_code
_entity_poly.pdbx_strand_id
1 'polypeptide(L)'
;MTIFAAIWSHALKFVFYYPLFMSYLWMIGAIIFYWKERKAPPYDQPAPLESYPKVAVLIPCFNEGDNAEETITHALKLDYPHFEVIAINDGSSDNTGEVLDRLAEQHEKLRVVHLAQNQGKAMGLQAGSLMTDAEFLIGIDGDALLDPHAAKWMVRHFLQNPTVAAVTGNPRIRTRSTLLGRIQVGEFSSIVGMIKRAQRTFGRLFTVSGVITAFRKSAVHQVDYWSPNMLTEDIDITWKLQRAGWDIRFEPNALVWILMPETLNGLWKQRLRWA
;
A
#
# COMPACT_ATOMS: atom_id res chain seq x y z
N MET A 1 -45.88 9.27 -20.67
CA MET A 1 -45.09 8.34 -19.82
C MET A 1 -45.39 8.64 -18.37
N THR A 2 -45.64 7.63 -17.54
CA THR A 2 -45.77 7.83 -16.10
C THR A 2 -44.43 8.32 -15.53
N ILE A 3 -44.45 9.12 -14.46
CA ILE A 3 -43.23 9.58 -13.76
C ILE A 3 -42.34 8.38 -13.41
N PHE A 4 -42.96 7.27 -12.99
CA PHE A 4 -42.28 6.01 -12.74
C PHE A 4 -41.52 5.47 -13.97
N ALA A 5 -42.15 5.43 -15.15
CA ALA A 5 -41.50 4.96 -16.37
C ALA A 5 -40.32 5.86 -16.78
N ALA A 6 -40.42 7.17 -16.54
CA ALA A 6 -39.33 8.10 -16.75
C ALA A 6 -38.16 7.82 -15.78
N ILE A 7 -38.42 7.73 -14.47
CA ILE A 7 -37.39 7.42 -13.46
C ILE A 7 -36.70 6.08 -13.78
N TRP A 8 -37.48 5.05 -14.09
CA TRP A 8 -36.95 3.73 -14.46
C TRP A 8 -36.05 3.79 -15.69
N SER A 9 -36.45 4.53 -16.73
CA SER A 9 -35.61 4.72 -17.92
C SER A 9 -34.29 5.44 -17.60
N HIS A 10 -34.31 6.47 -16.75
CA HIS A 10 -33.09 7.16 -16.33
C HIS A 10 -32.18 6.26 -15.49
N ALA A 11 -32.73 5.45 -14.59
CA ALA A 11 -31.97 4.48 -13.81
C ALA A 11 -31.27 3.45 -14.73
N LEU A 12 -31.98 2.90 -15.71
CA LEU A 12 -31.40 1.96 -16.68
C LEU A 12 -30.29 2.62 -17.52
N LYS A 13 -30.51 3.85 -18.01
CA LYS A 13 -29.49 4.62 -18.73
C LYS A 13 -28.26 4.86 -17.85
N PHE A 14 -28.44 5.23 -16.58
CA PHE A 14 -27.34 5.42 -15.66
C PHE A 14 -26.55 4.11 -15.48
N VAL A 15 -27.21 3.00 -15.17
CA VAL A 15 -26.57 1.69 -14.98
C VAL A 15 -25.78 1.26 -16.23
N PHE A 16 -26.29 1.54 -17.43
CA PHE A 16 -25.63 1.16 -18.68
C PHE A 16 -24.49 2.11 -19.09
N TYR A 17 -24.72 3.43 -19.06
CA TYR A 17 -23.75 4.41 -19.58
C TYR A 17 -22.70 4.84 -18.56
N TYR A 18 -23.00 4.76 -17.25
CA TYR A 18 -22.04 5.16 -16.22
C TYR A 18 -20.75 4.32 -16.26
N PRO A 19 -20.78 2.98 -16.33
CA PRO A 19 -19.54 2.19 -16.43
C PRO A 19 -18.73 2.53 -17.69
N LEU A 20 -19.39 2.71 -18.84
CA LEU A 20 -18.72 3.09 -20.09
C LEU A 20 -18.04 4.45 -19.97
N PHE A 21 -18.75 5.45 -19.45
CA PHE A 21 -18.19 6.77 -19.18
C PHE A 21 -16.98 6.70 -18.24
N MET A 22 -17.10 5.97 -17.14
CA MET A 22 -16.01 5.79 -16.18
C MET A 22 -14.81 5.08 -16.81
N SER A 23 -15.02 4.04 -17.64
CA SER A 23 -13.94 3.37 -18.35
C SER A 23 -13.16 4.34 -19.26
N TYR A 24 -13.86 5.19 -20.02
CA TYR A 24 -13.19 6.22 -20.83
C TYR A 24 -12.44 7.24 -19.97
N LEU A 25 -13.06 7.71 -18.89
CA LEU A 25 -12.45 8.66 -17.97
C LEU A 25 -11.13 8.11 -17.39
N TRP A 26 -11.14 6.87 -16.92
CA TRP A 26 -9.95 6.21 -16.36
C TRP A 26 -8.89 5.95 -17.43
N MET A 27 -9.28 5.48 -18.61
CA MET A 27 -8.33 5.24 -19.71
C MET A 27 -7.64 6.52 -20.16
N ILE A 28 -8.40 7.62 -20.33
CA ILE A 28 -7.85 8.93 -20.68
C ILE A 28 -6.89 9.43 -19.60
N GLY A 29 -7.29 9.35 -18.32
CA GLY A 29 -6.45 9.76 -17.20
C GLY A 29 -5.14 8.96 -17.12
N ALA A 30 -5.19 7.66 -17.39
CA ALA A 30 -4.02 6.78 -17.41
C ALA A 30 -3.10 7.05 -18.61
N ILE A 31 -3.66 7.38 -19.77
CA ILE A 31 -2.89 7.85 -20.92
C ILE A 31 -2.17 9.14 -20.54
N ILE A 32 -2.88 10.16 -20.06
CA ILE A 32 -2.27 11.45 -19.66
C ILE A 32 -1.14 11.23 -18.64
N PHE A 33 -1.36 10.34 -17.66
CA PHE A 33 -0.35 9.96 -16.70
C PHE A 33 0.91 9.39 -17.38
N TYR A 34 0.73 8.43 -18.28
CA TYR A 34 1.84 7.82 -19.04
C TYR A 34 2.64 8.88 -19.80
N TRP A 35 1.97 9.82 -20.48
CA TRP A 35 2.66 10.91 -21.20
C TRP A 35 3.44 11.83 -20.26
N LYS A 36 2.93 12.10 -19.05
CA LYS A 36 3.63 12.90 -18.03
C LYS A 36 4.83 12.16 -17.42
N GLU A 37 4.68 10.86 -17.16
CA GLU A 37 5.71 10.05 -16.49
C GLU A 37 6.71 9.36 -17.41
N ARG A 38 6.51 9.37 -18.74
CA ARG A 38 7.41 8.72 -19.72
C ARG A 38 8.88 9.16 -19.60
N LYS A 39 9.16 10.30 -18.94
CA LYS A 39 10.51 10.81 -18.70
C LYS A 39 11.20 10.20 -17.47
N ALA A 40 10.52 9.38 -16.68
CA ALA A 40 11.11 8.71 -15.53
C ALA A 40 12.13 7.65 -16.00
N PRO A 41 13.23 7.44 -15.25
CA PRO A 41 14.14 6.33 -15.54
C PRO A 41 13.45 4.97 -15.33
N PRO A 42 14.05 3.88 -15.84
CA PRO A 42 13.60 2.52 -15.54
C PRO A 42 13.41 2.28 -14.03
N TYR A 43 12.42 1.46 -13.67
CA TYR A 43 12.07 1.26 -12.25
C TYR A 43 13.22 0.67 -11.41
N ASP A 44 14.10 -0.13 -12.02
CA ASP A 44 15.29 -0.72 -11.43
C ASP A 44 16.47 0.26 -11.30
N GLN A 45 16.32 1.48 -11.80
CA GLN A 45 17.38 2.50 -11.83
C GLN A 45 16.83 3.85 -11.34
N PRO A 46 16.38 3.95 -10.08
CA PRO A 46 15.96 5.23 -9.52
C PRO A 46 17.11 6.24 -9.59
N ALA A 47 16.79 7.47 -9.98
CA ALA A 47 17.76 8.56 -9.91
C ALA A 47 18.20 8.79 -8.44
N PRO A 48 19.47 9.16 -8.20
CA PRO A 48 19.92 9.54 -6.86
C PRO A 48 19.06 10.64 -6.24
N LEU A 49 18.82 10.54 -4.94
CA LEU A 49 18.11 11.57 -4.18
C LEU A 49 19.07 12.69 -3.74
N GLU A 50 18.55 13.91 -3.58
CA GLU A 50 19.31 15.05 -3.03
C GLU A 50 19.74 14.81 -1.58
N SER A 51 18.94 14.07 -0.82
CA SER A 51 19.25 13.63 0.54
C SER A 51 18.59 12.27 0.81
N TYR A 52 19.09 11.57 1.83
CA TYR A 52 18.59 10.26 2.24
C TYR A 52 18.07 10.31 3.68
N PRO A 53 16.91 10.96 3.93
CA PRO A 53 16.29 10.98 5.25
C PRO A 53 16.02 9.56 5.76
N LYS A 54 16.06 9.35 7.08
CA LYS A 54 15.89 8.02 7.67
C LYS A 54 14.49 7.46 7.35
N VAL A 55 14.45 6.20 6.91
CA VAL A 55 13.22 5.45 6.60
C VAL A 55 13.06 4.27 7.57
N ALA A 56 11.86 4.05 8.09
CA ALA A 56 11.53 2.82 8.81
C ALA A 56 10.51 2.00 8.02
N VAL A 57 10.83 0.74 7.72
CA VAL A 57 9.86 -0.20 7.14
C VAL A 57 9.10 -0.85 8.28
N LEU A 58 7.78 -0.68 8.31
CA LEU A 58 6.90 -1.25 9.33
C LEU A 58 6.19 -2.47 8.74
N ILE A 59 6.33 -3.61 9.41
CA ILE A 59 5.80 -4.90 8.95
C ILE A 59 4.98 -5.53 10.08
N PRO A 60 3.67 -5.24 10.15
CA PRO A 60 2.77 -5.92 11.08
C PRO A 60 2.57 -7.38 10.67
N CYS A 61 2.79 -8.29 11.60
CA CYS A 61 2.69 -9.73 11.42
C CYS A 61 1.67 -10.32 12.41
N PHE A 62 0.72 -11.11 11.92
CA PHE A 62 -0.16 -11.92 12.75
C PHE A 62 -0.36 -13.29 12.10
N ASN A 63 0.24 -14.32 12.70
CA ASN A 63 0.29 -15.68 12.16
C ASN A 63 0.89 -15.76 10.74
N GLU A 64 2.10 -15.21 10.60
CA GLU A 64 2.85 -15.13 9.35
C GLU A 64 4.12 -16.00 9.37
N GLY A 65 4.19 -17.03 10.21
CA GLY A 65 5.42 -17.81 10.43
C GLY A 65 6.05 -18.35 9.14
N ASP A 66 5.22 -18.77 8.19
CA ASP A 66 5.65 -19.30 6.89
C ASP A 66 6.21 -18.23 5.94
N ASN A 67 5.75 -16.98 6.06
CA ASN A 67 6.11 -15.88 5.14
C ASN A 67 7.13 -14.90 5.73
N ALA A 68 7.19 -14.78 7.06
CA ALA A 68 7.92 -13.73 7.76
C ALA A 68 9.40 -13.68 7.36
N GLU A 69 10.07 -14.82 7.26
CA GLU A 69 11.49 -14.88 6.88
C GLU A 69 11.74 -14.32 5.47
N GLU A 70 10.91 -14.68 4.51
CA GLU A 70 11.02 -14.19 3.12
C GLU A 70 10.74 -12.68 3.06
N THR A 71 9.65 -12.23 3.67
CA THR A 71 9.24 -10.82 3.74
C THR A 71 10.33 -9.94 4.35
N ILE A 72 10.85 -10.34 5.52
CA ILE A 72 11.89 -9.59 6.24
C ILE A 72 13.19 -9.56 5.45
N THR A 73 13.60 -10.69 4.86
CA THR A 73 14.79 -10.77 4.01
C THR A 73 14.68 -9.83 2.80
N HIS A 74 13.49 -9.69 2.21
CA HIS A 74 13.26 -8.74 1.12
C HIS A 74 13.31 -7.29 1.60
N ALA A 75 12.69 -6.96 2.74
CA ALA A 75 12.74 -5.61 3.31
C ALA A 75 14.18 -5.18 3.67
N LEU A 76 15.01 -6.12 4.14
CA LEU A 76 16.42 -5.87 4.47
C LEU A 76 17.32 -5.66 3.24
N LYS A 77 16.86 -6.02 2.03
CA LYS A 77 17.57 -5.79 0.76
C LYS A 77 17.33 -4.41 0.16
N LEU A 78 16.65 -3.50 0.87
CA LEU A 78 16.45 -2.13 0.40
C LEU A 78 17.79 -1.47 0.04
N ASP A 79 17.86 -1.00 -1.21
CA ASP A 79 18.92 -0.14 -1.71
C ASP A 79 18.64 1.30 -1.26
N TYR A 80 18.82 1.53 0.04
CA TYR A 80 18.69 2.82 0.71
C TYR A 80 19.71 2.86 1.86
N PRO A 81 20.46 3.95 2.07
CA PRO A 81 21.55 3.94 3.06
C PRO A 81 21.04 4.01 4.51
N HIS A 82 20.06 4.88 4.78
CA HIS A 82 19.58 5.17 6.14
C HIS A 82 18.19 4.57 6.36
N PHE A 83 18.13 3.27 6.65
CA PHE A 83 16.88 2.60 6.98
C PHE A 83 17.00 1.60 8.12
N GLU A 84 15.85 1.31 8.73
CA GLU A 84 15.63 0.20 9.64
C GLU A 84 14.35 -0.55 9.25
N VAL A 85 14.24 -1.80 9.67
CA VAL A 85 13.05 -2.63 9.54
C VAL A 85 12.50 -2.90 10.93
N ILE A 86 11.21 -2.66 11.14
CA ILE A 86 10.50 -2.92 12.38
C ILE A 86 9.41 -3.94 12.09
N ALA A 87 9.62 -5.17 12.53
CA ALA A 87 8.60 -6.20 12.52
C ALA A 87 7.76 -6.08 13.78
N ILE A 88 6.43 -6.05 13.63
CA ILE A 88 5.50 -5.94 14.75
C ILE A 88 4.70 -7.23 14.84
N ASN A 89 5.05 -8.08 15.80
CA ASN A 89 4.27 -9.27 16.10
C ASN A 89 3.01 -8.89 16.89
N ASP A 90 1.86 -8.94 16.24
CA ASP A 90 0.56 -8.55 16.77
C ASP A 90 -0.09 -9.71 17.57
N GLY A 91 0.65 -10.27 18.53
CA GLY A 91 0.16 -11.36 19.39
C GLY A 91 -0.13 -12.67 18.64
N SER A 92 0.75 -13.08 17.72
CA SER A 92 0.62 -14.35 16.99
C SER A 92 0.57 -15.57 17.91
N SER A 93 -0.14 -16.61 17.47
CA SER A 93 -0.30 -17.90 18.16
C SER A 93 0.56 -19.03 17.56
N ASP A 94 1.15 -18.79 16.39
CA ASP A 94 2.07 -19.69 15.70
C ASP A 94 3.54 -19.36 16.04
N ASN A 95 4.49 -19.88 15.25
CA ASN A 95 5.92 -19.64 15.42
C ASN A 95 6.41 -18.29 14.86
N THR A 96 5.51 -17.34 14.50
CA THR A 96 5.92 -16.02 13.95
C THR A 96 6.89 -15.30 14.88
N GLY A 97 6.62 -15.28 16.19
CA GLY A 97 7.47 -14.61 17.17
C GLY A 97 8.90 -15.17 17.18
N GLU A 98 9.02 -16.50 17.26
CA GLU A 98 10.31 -17.21 17.26
C GLU A 98 11.12 -16.93 15.98
N VAL A 99 10.46 -16.93 14.82
CA VAL A 99 11.08 -16.62 13.54
C VAL A 99 11.62 -15.19 13.52
N LEU A 100 10.83 -14.22 14.00
CA LEU A 100 11.22 -12.81 14.05
C LEU A 100 12.40 -12.57 15.01
N ASP A 101 12.37 -13.16 16.21
CA ASP A 101 13.43 -13.03 17.20
C ASP A 101 14.76 -13.58 16.67
N ARG A 102 14.73 -14.77 16.08
CA ARG A 102 15.90 -15.38 15.44
C ARG A 102 16.48 -14.49 14.33
N LEU A 103 15.64 -13.84 13.53
CA LEU A 103 16.10 -12.93 12.49
C LEU A 103 16.69 -11.64 13.05
N ALA A 104 16.15 -11.14 14.17
CA ALA A 104 16.64 -9.93 14.82
C ALA A 104 18.07 -10.11 15.37
N GLU A 105 18.38 -11.31 15.86
CA GLU A 105 19.75 -11.68 16.28
C GLU A 105 20.74 -11.70 15.11
N GLN A 106 20.26 -11.95 13.89
CA GLN A 106 21.10 -12.07 12.68
C GLN A 106 21.27 -10.75 11.92
N HIS A 107 20.39 -9.78 12.15
CA HIS A 107 20.31 -8.56 11.35
C HIS A 107 20.20 -7.30 12.22
N GLU A 108 21.30 -6.53 12.32
CA GLU A 108 21.35 -5.29 13.12
C GLU A 108 20.33 -4.22 12.70
N LYS A 109 19.86 -4.25 11.44
CA LYS A 109 18.85 -3.33 10.92
C LYS A 109 17.42 -3.74 11.23
N LEU A 110 17.21 -4.92 11.82
CA LEU A 110 15.89 -5.44 12.18
C LEU A 110 15.64 -5.21 13.67
N ARG A 111 14.48 -4.65 13.99
CA ARG A 111 13.93 -4.59 15.33
C ARG A 111 12.59 -5.31 15.36
N VAL A 112 12.33 -6.03 16.44
CA VAL A 112 11.07 -6.73 16.65
C VAL A 112 10.32 -6.10 17.82
N VAL A 113 9.02 -5.93 17.67
CA VAL A 113 8.11 -5.43 18.71
C VAL A 113 7.00 -6.46 18.88
N HIS A 114 6.85 -7.01 20.09
CA HIS A 114 5.75 -7.92 20.40
C HIS A 114 4.64 -7.17 21.12
N LEU A 115 3.44 -7.23 20.56
CA LEU A 115 2.22 -6.81 21.22
C LEU A 115 1.69 -7.97 22.07
N ALA A 116 1.11 -7.65 23.24
CA ALA A 116 0.66 -8.65 24.19
C ALA A 116 -0.51 -9.52 23.66
N GLN A 117 -1.31 -8.96 22.76
CA GLN A 117 -2.45 -9.61 22.12
C GLN A 117 -2.70 -8.96 20.75
N ASN A 118 -3.47 -9.62 19.90
CA ASN A 118 -3.89 -9.06 18.62
C ASN A 118 -4.75 -7.80 18.80
N GLN A 119 -4.28 -6.69 18.24
CA GLN A 119 -4.92 -5.38 18.24
C GLN A 119 -5.21 -4.88 16.81
N GLY A 120 -4.86 -5.67 15.80
CA GLY A 120 -5.04 -5.36 14.40
C GLY A 120 -3.91 -4.53 13.80
N LYS A 121 -3.85 -4.54 12.47
CA LYS A 121 -2.80 -3.90 11.66
C LYS A 121 -2.63 -2.41 11.96
N ALA A 122 -3.71 -1.66 12.16
CA ALA A 122 -3.68 -0.24 12.48
C ALA A 122 -2.85 0.04 13.75
N MET A 123 -3.07 -0.75 14.81
CA MET A 123 -2.34 -0.64 16.07
C MET A 123 -0.88 -1.09 15.92
N GLY A 124 -0.64 -2.13 15.12
CA GLY A 124 0.72 -2.56 14.78
C GLY A 124 1.53 -1.46 14.08
N LEU A 125 0.94 -0.79 13.08
CA LEU A 125 1.56 0.34 12.38
C LEU A 125 1.79 1.52 13.32
N GLN A 126 0.83 1.85 14.19
CA GLN A 126 0.98 2.91 15.18
C GLN A 126 2.12 2.60 16.16
N ALA A 127 2.17 1.39 16.74
CA ALA A 127 3.24 0.97 17.63
C ALA A 127 4.61 1.07 16.94
N GLY A 128 4.74 0.53 15.73
CA GLY A 128 5.97 0.62 14.93
C GLY A 128 6.40 2.06 14.67
N SER A 129 5.46 2.95 14.34
CA SER A 129 5.75 4.37 14.09
C SER A 129 6.29 5.11 15.32
N LEU A 130 5.88 4.71 16.52
CA LEU A 130 6.32 5.33 17.79
C LEU A 130 7.70 4.85 18.22
N MET A 131 8.15 3.69 17.74
CA MET A 131 9.42 3.05 18.14
C MET A 131 10.64 3.49 17.32
N THR A 132 10.45 4.35 16.30
CA THR A 132 11.51 4.86 15.42
C THR A 132 11.57 6.37 15.44
N ASP A 133 12.74 6.96 15.19
CA ASP A 133 12.95 8.38 14.93
C ASP A 133 12.97 8.72 13.42
N ALA A 134 12.70 7.73 12.54
CA ALA A 134 12.66 7.92 11.11
C ALA A 134 11.64 9.01 10.69
N GLU A 135 12.03 9.82 9.72
CA GLU A 135 11.16 10.87 9.16
C GLU A 135 10.04 10.26 8.32
N PHE A 136 10.36 9.20 7.58
CA PHE A 136 9.44 8.49 6.70
C PHE A 136 9.23 7.05 7.14
N LEU A 137 7.98 6.61 7.05
CA LEU A 137 7.55 5.24 7.35
C LEU A 137 7.15 4.56 6.06
N ILE A 138 7.49 3.29 5.85
CA ILE A 138 6.95 2.47 4.75
C ILE A 138 6.21 1.29 5.37
N GLY A 139 4.89 1.28 5.27
CA GLY A 139 4.08 0.14 5.70
C GLY A 139 3.93 -0.89 4.59
N ILE A 140 4.23 -2.16 4.89
CA ILE A 140 3.94 -3.33 4.04
C ILE A 140 3.25 -4.43 4.87
N ASP A 141 2.56 -5.35 4.20
CA ASP A 141 1.96 -6.53 4.85
C ASP A 141 3.03 -7.59 5.17
N GLY A 142 2.75 -8.46 6.14
CA GLY A 142 3.66 -9.51 6.61
C GLY A 142 3.98 -10.61 5.58
N ASP A 143 3.22 -10.67 4.48
CA ASP A 143 3.39 -11.62 3.36
C ASP A 143 3.83 -10.94 2.05
N ALA A 144 4.23 -9.67 2.12
CA ALA A 144 4.49 -8.83 0.96
C ALA A 144 5.99 -8.59 0.74
N LEU A 145 6.50 -8.93 -0.45
CA LEU A 145 7.91 -8.78 -0.78
C LEU A 145 8.19 -7.38 -1.32
N LEU A 146 8.97 -6.57 -0.61
CA LEU A 146 9.32 -5.22 -1.02
C LEU A 146 10.41 -5.21 -2.10
N ASP A 147 10.26 -4.34 -3.10
CA ASP A 147 11.30 -4.11 -4.11
C ASP A 147 12.49 -3.31 -3.51
N PRO A 148 13.75 -3.68 -3.83
CA PRO A 148 14.93 -2.99 -3.32
C PRO A 148 14.94 -1.48 -3.55
N HIS A 149 14.33 -1.00 -4.63
CA HIS A 149 14.34 0.42 -5.02
C HIS A 149 13.09 1.18 -4.56
N ALA A 150 12.10 0.51 -3.95
CA ALA A 150 10.82 1.11 -3.59
C ALA A 150 10.97 2.35 -2.69
N ALA A 151 11.88 2.31 -1.71
CA ALA A 151 12.11 3.44 -0.82
C ALA A 151 12.59 4.69 -1.56
N LYS A 152 13.54 4.57 -2.51
CA LYS A 152 14.02 5.69 -3.32
C LYS A 152 12.90 6.31 -4.15
N TRP A 153 12.09 5.46 -4.80
CA TRP A 153 10.94 5.88 -5.59
C TRP A 153 9.86 6.60 -4.77
N MET A 154 9.65 6.19 -3.51
CA MET A 154 8.68 6.83 -2.64
C MET A 154 9.22 8.14 -2.05
N VAL A 155 10.45 8.12 -1.53
CA VAL A 155 11.04 9.25 -0.80
C VAL A 155 11.20 10.50 -1.66
N ARG A 156 11.52 10.35 -2.96
CA ARG A 156 11.60 11.50 -3.89
C ARG A 156 10.36 12.39 -3.87
N HIS A 157 9.16 11.84 -3.67
CA HIS A 157 7.93 12.63 -3.68
C HIS A 157 7.83 13.56 -2.48
N PHE A 158 8.31 13.11 -1.31
CA PHE A 158 8.35 13.92 -0.10
C PHE A 158 9.40 15.03 -0.17
N LEU A 159 10.54 14.75 -0.79
CA LEU A 159 11.61 15.73 -1.01
C LEU A 159 11.19 16.80 -2.03
N GLN A 160 10.51 16.40 -3.11
CA GLN A 160 10.05 17.32 -4.15
C GLN A 160 8.89 18.22 -3.71
N ASN A 161 8.08 17.77 -2.75
CA ASN A 161 6.98 18.58 -2.25
C ASN A 161 6.71 18.29 -0.76
N PRO A 162 6.98 19.27 0.12
CA PRO A 162 6.71 19.17 1.55
C PRO A 162 5.25 18.87 1.90
N THR A 163 4.27 19.24 1.06
CA THR A 163 2.83 19.02 1.30
C THR A 163 2.37 17.58 1.04
N VAL A 164 3.28 16.66 0.69
CA VAL A 164 2.94 15.24 0.51
C VAL A 164 3.03 14.54 1.85
N ALA A 165 1.93 13.89 2.25
CA ALA A 165 1.88 13.09 3.47
C ALA A 165 2.01 11.60 3.21
N ALA A 166 1.55 11.10 2.05
CA ALA A 166 1.62 9.68 1.73
C ALA A 166 1.91 9.43 0.25
N VAL A 167 2.61 8.33 -0.02
CA VAL A 167 2.93 7.83 -1.37
C VAL A 167 2.62 6.35 -1.40
N THR A 168 1.58 5.96 -2.13
CA THR A 168 1.23 4.56 -2.30
C THR A 168 1.95 3.95 -3.49
N GLY A 169 2.46 2.74 -3.31
CA GLY A 169 3.16 2.01 -4.36
C GLY A 169 2.21 1.20 -5.24
N ASN A 170 2.80 0.36 -6.08
CA ASN A 170 2.13 -0.45 -7.08
C ASN A 170 2.30 -1.94 -6.77
N PRO A 171 1.34 -2.51 -6.02
CA PRO A 171 1.36 -3.93 -5.72
C PRO A 171 1.19 -4.82 -6.96
N ARG A 172 1.93 -5.92 -6.98
CA ARG A 172 1.95 -6.91 -8.05
C ARG A 172 1.66 -8.30 -7.50
N ILE A 173 0.76 -9.01 -8.16
CA ILE A 173 0.40 -10.36 -7.72
C ILE A 173 1.49 -11.34 -8.15
N ARG A 174 2.02 -12.09 -7.17
CA ARG A 174 3.01 -13.15 -7.37
C ARG A 174 2.39 -14.50 -7.71
N THR A 175 1.21 -14.79 -7.13
CA THR A 175 0.53 -16.08 -7.34
C THR A 175 -0.13 -16.16 -8.72
N ARG A 176 0.31 -17.10 -9.56
CA ARG A 176 -0.16 -17.27 -10.96
C ARG A 176 -0.41 -18.73 -11.35
N SER A 177 -0.48 -19.62 -10.37
CA SER A 177 -0.54 -21.08 -10.55
C SER A 177 -1.87 -21.49 -11.18
N THR A 178 -2.95 -20.81 -10.82
CA THR A 178 -4.32 -21.12 -11.25
C THR A 178 -4.85 -20.13 -12.28
N LEU A 179 -5.95 -20.50 -12.96
CA LEU A 179 -6.69 -19.55 -13.81
C LEU A 179 -7.25 -18.38 -12.97
N LEU A 180 -7.73 -18.68 -11.76
CA LEU A 180 -8.25 -17.66 -10.84
C LEU A 180 -7.15 -16.65 -10.45
N GLY A 181 -5.95 -17.12 -10.12
CA GLY A 181 -4.79 -16.26 -9.88
C GLY A 181 -4.44 -15.40 -11.09
N ARG A 182 -4.43 -15.97 -12.30
CA ARG A 182 -4.17 -15.23 -13.55
C ARG A 182 -5.22 -14.16 -13.86
N ILE A 183 -6.50 -14.43 -13.61
CA ILE A 183 -7.57 -13.42 -13.76
C ILE A 183 -7.36 -12.28 -12.77
N GLN A 184 -7.02 -12.59 -11.52
CA GLN A 184 -6.75 -11.57 -10.51
C GLN A 184 -5.55 -10.68 -10.90
N VAL A 185 -4.51 -11.21 -11.55
CA VAL A 185 -3.42 -10.39 -12.11
C VAL A 185 -3.95 -9.31 -13.06
N GLY A 186 -4.87 -9.68 -13.95
CA GLY A 186 -5.50 -8.75 -14.91
C GLY A 186 -6.41 -7.74 -14.22
N GLU A 187 -7.24 -8.19 -13.28
CA GLU A 187 -8.11 -7.33 -12.47
C GLU A 187 -7.29 -6.31 -11.70
N PHE A 188 -6.29 -6.75 -10.95
CA PHE A 188 -5.48 -5.88 -10.10
C PHE A 188 -4.62 -4.91 -10.90
N SER A 189 -4.08 -5.36 -12.05
CA SER A 189 -3.35 -4.49 -12.97
C SER A 189 -4.24 -3.42 -13.60
N SER A 190 -5.51 -3.72 -13.87
CA SER A 190 -6.46 -2.74 -14.40
C SER A 190 -6.98 -1.78 -13.33
N ILE A 191 -7.40 -2.29 -12.16
CA ILE A 191 -7.92 -1.47 -11.06
C ILE A 191 -6.80 -0.65 -10.43
N VAL A 192 -5.79 -1.28 -9.83
CA VAL A 192 -4.73 -0.55 -9.12
C VAL A 192 -3.87 0.21 -10.11
N GLY A 193 -3.57 -0.40 -11.26
CA GLY A 193 -2.71 0.23 -12.24
C GLY A 193 -3.37 1.40 -12.99
N MET A 194 -4.53 1.20 -13.61
CA MET A 194 -5.13 2.25 -14.45
C MET A 194 -5.81 3.33 -13.62
N ILE A 195 -6.61 2.94 -12.64
CA ILE A 195 -7.42 3.89 -11.87
C ILE A 195 -6.53 4.77 -10.99
N LYS A 196 -5.50 4.24 -10.30
CA LYS A 196 -4.61 5.09 -9.50
C LYS A 196 -3.81 6.07 -10.35
N ARG A 197 -3.34 5.67 -11.54
CA ARG A 197 -2.68 6.57 -12.50
C ARG A 197 -3.60 7.70 -12.95
N ALA A 198 -4.85 7.37 -13.27
CA ALA A 198 -5.83 8.36 -13.66
C ALA A 198 -6.21 9.30 -12.50
N GLN A 199 -6.46 8.77 -11.31
CA GLN A 199 -6.68 9.54 -10.08
C GLN A 199 -5.52 10.50 -9.79
N ARG A 200 -4.28 10.03 -9.99
CA ARG A 200 -3.09 10.87 -9.84
C ARG A 200 -3.06 12.02 -10.83
N THR A 201 -3.52 11.82 -12.06
CA THR A 201 -3.71 12.89 -13.05
C THR A 201 -4.79 13.89 -12.63
N PHE A 202 -5.91 13.40 -12.07
CA PHE A 202 -7.05 14.24 -11.67
C PHE A 202 -6.87 14.92 -10.31
N GLY A 203 -5.83 14.57 -9.57
CA GLY A 203 -5.32 15.35 -8.43
C GLY A 203 -5.69 14.84 -7.05
N ARG A 204 -6.44 13.74 -6.91
CA ARG A 204 -6.73 13.10 -5.61
C ARG A 204 -6.83 11.59 -5.76
N LEU A 205 -6.15 10.86 -4.89
CA LEU A 205 -6.33 9.41 -4.74
C LEU A 205 -7.44 9.13 -3.73
N PHE A 206 -8.32 8.18 -4.00
CA PHE A 206 -9.40 7.86 -3.06
C PHE A 206 -8.96 6.97 -1.90
N THR A 207 -7.91 6.17 -2.12
CA THR A 207 -7.31 5.32 -1.09
C THR A 207 -5.85 5.02 -1.41
N VAL A 208 -5.01 5.00 -0.38
CA VAL A 208 -3.69 4.36 -0.43
C VAL A 208 -3.85 2.84 -0.48
N SER A 209 -2.79 2.11 -0.77
CA SER A 209 -2.80 0.66 -0.82
C SER A 209 -2.18 0.14 0.48
N GLY A 210 -2.97 -0.48 1.35
CA GLY A 210 -2.48 -0.97 2.65
C GLY A 210 -1.24 -1.88 2.56
N VAL A 211 -1.05 -2.58 1.44
CA VAL A 211 0.08 -3.50 1.16
C VAL A 211 1.42 -2.80 0.87
N ILE A 212 1.42 -1.55 0.42
CA ILE A 212 2.64 -0.73 0.24
C ILE A 212 2.29 0.76 0.23
N THR A 213 2.61 1.45 1.31
CA THR A 213 2.46 2.90 1.39
C THR A 213 3.55 3.52 2.26
N ALA A 214 4.22 4.54 1.72
CA ALA A 214 5.09 5.40 2.48
C ALA A 214 4.32 6.59 3.08
N PHE A 215 4.71 7.02 4.27
CA PHE A 215 4.11 8.13 4.99
C PHE A 215 5.17 9.08 5.55
N ARG A 216 4.87 10.38 5.53
CA ARG A 216 5.56 11.36 6.37
C ARG A 216 5.09 11.17 7.81
N LYS A 217 6.00 10.81 8.72
CA LYS A 217 5.65 10.49 10.11
C LYS A 217 4.93 11.64 10.81
N SER A 218 5.38 12.89 10.61
CA SER A 218 4.75 14.07 11.21
C SER A 218 3.30 14.28 10.75
N ALA A 219 2.98 13.97 9.49
CA ALA A 219 1.62 14.07 8.98
C ALA A 219 0.69 12.99 9.57
N VAL A 220 1.20 11.76 9.73
CA VAL A 220 0.47 10.67 10.40
C VAL A 220 0.21 11.03 11.87
N HIS A 221 1.21 11.58 12.56
CA HIS A 221 1.05 12.05 13.93
C HIS A 221 0.01 13.18 14.05
N GLN A 222 0.05 14.17 13.15
CA GLN A 222 -0.90 15.29 13.15
C GLN A 222 -2.36 14.84 13.06
N VAL A 223 -2.62 13.77 12.31
CA VAL A 223 -3.98 13.25 12.15
C VAL A 223 -4.33 12.16 13.15
N ASP A 224 -3.54 11.96 14.20
CA ASP A 224 -3.78 10.94 15.24
C ASP A 224 -3.80 9.51 14.67
N TYR A 225 -2.77 9.17 13.87
CA TYR A 225 -2.46 7.81 13.40
C TYR A 225 -3.61 7.09 12.68
N TRP A 226 -3.54 5.75 12.56
CA TRP A 226 -4.59 4.92 11.98
C TRP A 226 -5.68 4.62 13.00
N SER A 227 -6.95 4.67 12.60
CA SER A 227 -8.04 4.39 13.53
C SER A 227 -8.17 2.87 13.82
N PRO A 228 -8.17 2.43 15.09
CA PRO A 228 -8.23 0.99 15.42
C PRO A 228 -9.61 0.36 15.15
N ASN A 229 -10.67 1.18 15.09
CA ASN A 229 -12.04 0.72 14.94
C ASN A 229 -12.51 0.66 13.46
N MET A 230 -11.60 0.84 12.50
CA MET A 230 -11.90 0.78 11.07
C MET A 230 -11.35 -0.53 10.49
N LEU A 231 -12.19 -1.24 9.72
CA LEU A 231 -11.79 -2.47 9.05
C LEU A 231 -10.77 -2.21 7.93
N THR A 232 -10.85 -1.04 7.30
CA THR A 232 -10.00 -0.57 6.20
C THR A 232 -9.21 0.66 6.65
N GLU A 233 -8.11 0.40 7.37
CA GLU A 233 -7.27 1.45 7.95
C GLU A 233 -6.62 2.36 6.88
N ASP A 234 -6.43 1.83 5.67
CA ASP A 234 -5.85 2.54 4.54
C ASP A 234 -6.80 3.59 3.95
N ILE A 235 -8.10 3.29 3.85
CA ILE A 235 -9.12 4.27 3.46
C ILE A 235 -9.21 5.37 4.52
N ASP A 236 -9.29 5.00 5.79
CA ASP A 236 -9.40 5.95 6.90
C ASP A 236 -8.24 6.96 6.93
N ILE A 237 -6.99 6.47 6.95
CA ILE A 237 -5.82 7.36 7.01
C ILE A 237 -5.73 8.25 5.76
N THR A 238 -6.12 7.75 4.60
CA THR A 238 -6.15 8.53 3.35
C THR A 238 -7.05 9.76 3.52
N TRP A 239 -8.25 9.55 4.04
CA TRP A 239 -9.23 10.62 4.21
C TRP A 239 -8.84 11.57 5.34
N LYS A 240 -8.31 11.06 6.45
CA LYS A 240 -7.78 11.89 7.55
C LYS A 240 -6.69 12.85 7.06
N LEU A 241 -5.71 12.34 6.30
CA LEU A 241 -4.65 13.15 5.71
C LEU A 241 -5.18 14.19 4.72
N GLN A 242 -6.06 13.80 3.79
CA GLN A 242 -6.61 14.75 2.81
C GLN A 242 -7.48 15.82 3.44
N ARG A 243 -8.29 15.48 4.45
CA ARG A 243 -9.10 16.45 5.21
C ARG A 243 -8.25 17.44 5.99
N ALA A 244 -7.05 17.02 6.42
CA ALA A 244 -6.05 17.89 7.03
C ALA A 244 -5.25 18.72 6.01
N GLY A 245 -5.59 18.66 4.71
CA GLY A 245 -4.99 19.47 3.65
C GLY A 245 -3.78 18.85 2.96
N TRP A 246 -3.38 17.63 3.34
CA TRP A 246 -2.23 16.96 2.75
C TRP A 246 -2.51 16.42 1.34
N ASP A 247 -1.44 16.31 0.54
CA ASP A 247 -1.42 15.62 -0.75
C ASP A 247 -1.05 14.14 -0.58
N ILE A 248 -1.62 13.29 -1.42
CA ILE A 248 -1.35 11.85 -1.47
C ILE A 248 -1.04 11.48 -2.91
N ARG A 249 0.06 10.74 -3.10
CA ARG A 249 0.56 10.40 -4.42
C ARG A 249 0.60 8.90 -4.67
N PHE A 250 0.70 8.56 -5.94
CA PHE A 250 0.92 7.20 -6.41
C PHE A 250 2.25 7.15 -7.15
N GLU A 251 3.05 6.14 -6.84
CA GLU A 251 4.34 5.88 -7.48
C GLU A 251 4.31 4.48 -8.12
N PRO A 252 4.19 4.39 -9.46
CA PRO A 252 4.06 3.11 -10.14
C PRO A 252 5.33 2.24 -10.12
N ASN A 253 6.50 2.82 -9.85
CA ASN A 253 7.78 2.13 -9.82
C ASN A 253 8.16 1.61 -8.41
N ALA A 254 7.43 2.02 -7.37
CA ALA A 254 7.59 1.46 -6.04
C ALA A 254 6.77 0.17 -5.94
N LEU A 255 7.41 -0.97 -6.18
CA LEU A 255 6.75 -2.27 -6.29
C LEU A 255 6.75 -3.04 -4.96
N VAL A 256 5.71 -3.85 -4.79
CA VAL A 256 5.66 -4.92 -3.78
C VAL A 256 5.00 -6.15 -4.42
N TRP A 257 5.45 -7.35 -4.07
CA TRP A 257 4.81 -8.58 -4.53
C TRP A 257 3.95 -9.20 -3.44
N ILE A 258 2.67 -9.42 -3.73
CA ILE A 258 1.67 -9.90 -2.78
C ILE A 258 1.12 -11.26 -3.17
N LEU A 259 0.72 -12.03 -2.15
CA LEU A 259 -0.09 -13.23 -2.32
C LEU A 259 -1.55 -12.86 -2.59
N MET A 260 -2.21 -13.69 -3.40
CA MET A 260 -3.65 -13.66 -3.58
C MET A 260 -4.25 -15.05 -3.42
N PRO A 261 -5.47 -15.16 -2.87
CA PRO A 261 -6.13 -16.44 -2.73
C PRO A 261 -6.42 -17.06 -4.11
N GLU A 262 -6.01 -18.30 -4.30
CA GLU A 262 -6.26 -19.05 -5.55
C GLU A 262 -7.50 -19.95 -5.50
N THR A 263 -8.25 -19.90 -4.39
CA THR A 263 -9.51 -20.63 -4.22
C THR A 263 -10.69 -19.68 -4.20
N LEU A 264 -11.85 -20.12 -4.70
CA LEU A 264 -13.08 -19.32 -4.71
C LEU A 264 -13.52 -18.93 -3.28
N ASN A 265 -13.39 -19.84 -2.32
CA ASN A 265 -13.72 -19.56 -0.92
C ASN A 265 -12.76 -18.52 -0.30
N GLY A 266 -11.46 -18.63 -0.59
CA GLY A 266 -10.47 -17.64 -0.16
C GLY A 266 -10.75 -16.26 -0.75
N LEU A 267 -11.05 -16.22 -2.05
CA LEU A 267 -11.41 -14.98 -2.75
C LEU A 267 -12.69 -14.36 -2.16
N TRP A 268 -13.72 -15.17 -1.90
CA TRP A 268 -14.98 -14.71 -1.30
C TRP A 268 -14.76 -14.06 0.07
N LYS A 269 -14.02 -14.74 0.97
CA LYS A 269 -13.68 -14.19 2.30
C LYS A 269 -12.88 -12.89 2.20
N GLN A 270 -11.95 -12.81 1.25
CA GLN A 270 -11.16 -11.59 1.02
C GLN A 270 -12.06 -10.44 0.55
N ARG A 271 -12.93 -10.66 -0.44
CA ARG A 271 -13.79 -9.60 -0.99
C ARG A 271 -14.88 -9.15 -0.03
N LEU A 272 -15.40 -10.03 0.82
CA LEU A 272 -16.34 -9.64 1.89
C LEU A 272 -15.71 -8.68 2.91
N ARG A 273 -14.40 -8.80 3.17
CA ARG A 273 -13.68 -7.88 4.07
C ARG A 273 -13.37 -6.54 3.40
N TRP A 274 -13.33 -6.48 2.07
CA TRP A 274 -13.06 -5.25 1.32
C TRP A 274 -14.32 -4.49 0.88
N ALA A 275 -15.49 -5.13 0.91
CA ALA A 275 -16.78 -4.57 0.53
C ALA A 275 -17.34 -3.67 1.64
#